data_AF-A0A5J4KII7-F1
#
_entry.id   AF-A0A5J4KII7-F1
#
_cell.length_a   1.000
_cell.length_b   1.000
_cell.length_c   1.000
_cell.angle_alpha   90.00
_cell.angle_beta   90.00
_cell.angle_gamma   90.00
#
_symmetry.space_group_name_H-M   'P 1'
#
loop_
_entity.id
_entity.type
_entity.pdbx_description
1 polymer ?
#
loop_
_entity_poly.entity_id
_entity_poly.type
_entity_poly.pdbx_seq_one_letter_code
_entity_poly.pdbx_strand_id
1 'polypeptide(L)'
;MRSAGLNKLALEVQNRSSYAMTTAKKQLLDADDCSETSGIEIGSHPATLHLRGWLAGISVRAMALFELLACGRRRMPFGYRPGEPYEDYIGYLTPDETRQLASCLEHAQPPDPARARQDYALFRLQQRSVQNARTIDEVLPEHAASFLQIVQQATQYDLGLLCSI
;
A
#
# COMPACT_ATOMS: atom_id res chain seq x y z
N MET A 1 9.46 -49.83 41.50
CA MET A 1 9.02 -48.51 41.02
C MET A 1 9.40 -48.38 39.55
N ARG A 2 8.42 -48.17 38.68
CA ARG A 2 8.50 -48.30 37.21
C ARG A 2 9.04 -47.00 36.58
N SER A 3 10.21 -47.03 35.95
CA SER A 3 10.67 -46.00 35.01
C SER A 3 10.07 -46.22 33.61
N ALA A 4 8.75 -46.25 33.53
CA ALA A 4 8.02 -46.34 32.27
C ALA A 4 7.64 -44.92 31.82
N GLY A 5 8.44 -44.31 30.95
CA GLY A 5 8.07 -43.01 30.37
C GLY A 5 9.08 -42.37 29.44
N LEU A 6 10.38 -42.54 29.69
CA LEU A 6 11.41 -41.82 28.92
C LEU A 6 11.60 -42.37 27.49
N ASN A 7 11.51 -43.69 27.31
CA ASN A 7 11.65 -44.29 25.97
C ASN A 7 10.44 -44.01 25.06
N LYS A 8 9.25 -43.77 25.62
CA LYS A 8 8.05 -43.38 24.83
C LYS A 8 8.16 -41.95 24.33
N LEU A 9 8.67 -41.03 25.17
CA LEU A 9 8.87 -39.63 24.81
C LEU A 9 9.96 -39.46 23.73
N ALA A 10 11.06 -40.20 23.81
CA ALA A 10 12.11 -40.16 22.79
C ALA A 10 11.61 -40.63 21.41
N LEU A 11 10.76 -41.66 21.38
CA LEU A 11 10.15 -42.18 20.15
C LEU A 11 9.09 -41.23 19.56
N GLU A 12 8.34 -40.52 20.41
CA GLU A 12 7.38 -39.49 19.98
C GLU A 12 8.06 -38.25 19.38
N VAL A 13 9.19 -37.82 19.96
CA VAL A 13 9.99 -36.70 19.41
C VAL A 13 10.62 -37.09 18.07
N GLN A 14 11.13 -38.31 17.94
CA GLN A 14 11.72 -38.79 16.68
C GLN A 14 10.67 -38.94 15.57
N ASN A 15 9.47 -39.44 15.90
CA ASN A 15 8.38 -39.55 14.93
C ASN A 15 7.75 -38.20 14.53
N ARG A 16 7.72 -37.21 15.44
CA ARG A 16 7.34 -35.82 15.10
C ARG A 16 8.38 -35.16 14.19
N SER A 17 9.66 -35.43 14.38
CA SER A 17 10.74 -34.89 13.54
C SER A 17 10.68 -35.44 12.11
N SER A 18 10.36 -36.73 11.96
CA SER A 18 10.20 -37.38 10.64
C SER A 18 8.97 -36.89 9.87
N TYR A 19 7.85 -36.61 10.54
CA TYR A 19 6.66 -35.99 9.89
C TYR A 19 6.89 -34.51 9.55
N ALA A 20 7.66 -33.77 10.37
CA ALA A 20 8.05 -32.40 10.09
C ALA A 20 9.00 -32.29 8.88
N MET A 21 9.92 -33.25 8.69
CA MET A 21 10.86 -33.23 7.56
C MET A 21 10.22 -33.60 6.21
N THR A 22 9.21 -34.46 6.16
CA THR A 22 8.51 -34.76 4.90
C THR A 22 7.57 -33.62 4.48
N THR A 23 7.08 -32.84 5.44
CA THR A 23 6.27 -31.64 5.19
C THR A 23 7.15 -30.45 4.77
N ALA A 24 8.34 -30.30 5.38
CA ALA A 24 9.32 -29.27 5.00
C ALA A 24 9.90 -29.47 3.60
N LYS A 25 10.05 -30.72 3.11
CA LYS A 25 10.61 -30.98 1.77
C LYS A 25 9.61 -30.81 0.63
N LYS A 26 8.30 -30.78 0.92
CA LYS A 26 7.25 -30.45 -0.08
C LYS A 26 6.93 -28.95 -0.10
N GLN A 27 7.27 -28.22 0.96
CA GLN A 27 7.20 -26.75 1.02
C GLN A 27 8.43 -26.03 0.41
N LEU A 28 9.42 -26.78 -0.09
CA LEU A 28 10.63 -26.25 -0.74
C LEU A 28 10.56 -26.28 -2.28
N LEU A 29 9.44 -26.71 -2.86
CA LEU A 29 9.19 -26.72 -4.31
C LEU A 29 8.06 -25.78 -4.76
N ASP A 30 7.33 -25.18 -3.81
CA ASP A 30 6.44 -24.05 -4.01
C ASP A 30 7.00 -22.78 -3.32
N ALA A 31 8.33 -22.67 -3.29
CA ALA A 31 8.95 -21.35 -3.25
C ALA A 31 8.73 -20.74 -4.64
N ASP A 32 7.46 -20.40 -4.90
CA ASP A 32 7.11 -19.37 -5.84
C ASP A 32 8.01 -18.19 -5.49
N ASP A 33 8.74 -17.76 -6.49
CA ASP A 33 9.65 -16.64 -6.48
C ASP A 33 8.80 -15.40 -6.27
N CYS A 34 8.26 -15.23 -5.06
CA CYS A 34 7.68 -13.99 -4.58
C CYS A 34 8.84 -13.03 -4.44
N SER A 35 9.29 -12.51 -5.59
CA SER A 35 10.11 -11.33 -5.69
C SER A 35 9.55 -10.34 -4.69
N GLU A 36 10.30 -10.03 -3.63
CA GLU A 36 9.95 -8.97 -2.69
C GLU A 36 9.71 -7.72 -3.54
N THR A 37 8.43 -7.41 -3.79
CA THR A 37 8.05 -6.25 -4.57
C THR A 37 8.38 -5.06 -3.70
N SER A 38 9.56 -4.48 -3.93
CA SER A 38 10.04 -3.31 -3.19
C SER A 38 9.17 -2.11 -3.58
N GLY A 39 8.14 -1.87 -2.77
CA GLY A 39 7.21 -0.75 -2.90
C GLY A 39 7.42 0.30 -1.82
N ILE A 40 6.86 1.49 -2.03
CA ILE A 40 6.83 2.57 -1.02
C ILE A 40 5.38 2.70 -0.54
N GLU A 41 5.18 2.59 0.77
CA GLU A 41 3.87 2.71 1.41
C GLU A 41 3.37 4.17 1.40
N ILE A 42 2.16 4.39 0.85
CA ILE A 42 1.50 5.70 0.83
C ILE A 42 0.37 5.70 1.86
N GLY A 43 0.72 5.39 3.11
CA GLY A 43 -0.23 5.31 4.22
C GLY A 43 -1.39 4.31 4.01
N SER A 44 -2.43 4.46 4.83
CA SER A 44 -3.64 3.60 4.81
C SER A 44 -4.78 4.23 4.00
N HIS A 45 -5.87 3.48 3.75
CA HIS A 45 -7.03 3.91 2.96
C HIS A 45 -7.58 5.34 3.27
N PRO A 46 -7.66 5.80 4.53
CA PRO A 46 -8.01 7.19 4.85
C PRO A 46 -7.00 8.22 4.30
N ALA A 47 -5.71 7.90 4.28
CA ALA A 47 -4.67 8.77 3.76
C ALA A 47 -4.78 8.95 2.24
N THR A 48 -5.27 7.95 1.50
CA THR A 48 -5.61 8.06 0.08
C THR A 48 -6.65 9.15 -0.16
N LEU A 49 -7.65 9.27 0.72
CA LEU A 49 -8.68 10.32 0.62
C LEU A 49 -8.14 11.72 0.97
N HIS A 50 -7.23 11.83 1.94
CA HIS A 50 -6.55 13.09 2.25
C HIS A 50 -5.72 13.59 1.05
N LEU A 51 -4.98 12.67 0.41
CA LEU A 51 -4.20 12.97 -0.79
C LEU A 51 -5.11 13.44 -1.93
N ARG A 52 -6.24 12.76 -2.14
CA ARG A 52 -7.22 13.13 -3.17
C ARG A 52 -7.67 14.59 -3.05
N GLY A 53 -8.09 15.02 -1.85
CA GLY A 53 -8.56 16.40 -1.66
C GLY A 53 -7.45 17.44 -1.76
N TRP A 54 -6.27 17.14 -1.21
CA TRP A 54 -5.10 18.02 -1.36
C TRP A 54 -4.69 18.20 -2.84
N LEU A 55 -4.66 17.11 -3.62
CA LEU A 55 -4.36 17.16 -5.05
C LEU A 55 -5.40 17.96 -5.83
N ALA A 56 -6.69 17.87 -5.45
CA ALA A 56 -7.76 18.67 -6.06
C ALA A 56 -7.53 20.18 -5.88
N GLY A 57 -6.93 20.58 -4.75
CA GLY A 57 -6.54 21.97 -4.48
C GLY A 57 -5.32 22.45 -5.28
N ILE A 58 -4.52 21.54 -5.83
CA ILE A 58 -3.34 21.85 -6.65
C ILE A 58 -3.69 21.82 -8.15
N SER A 59 -4.26 20.71 -8.61
CA SER A 59 -4.59 20.49 -10.02
C SER A 59 -5.65 19.40 -10.16
N VAL A 60 -6.74 19.73 -10.85
CA VAL A 60 -7.79 18.76 -11.21
C VAL A 60 -7.22 17.58 -12.00
N ARG A 61 -6.20 17.82 -12.83
CA ARG A 61 -5.52 16.75 -13.58
C ARG A 61 -4.73 15.83 -12.65
N ALA A 62 -4.02 16.39 -11.67
CA ALA A 62 -3.28 15.57 -10.69
C ALA A 62 -4.23 14.69 -9.89
N MET A 63 -5.36 15.23 -9.42
CA MET A 63 -6.41 14.46 -8.76
C MET A 63 -6.97 13.35 -9.66
N ALA A 64 -7.26 13.65 -10.93
CA ALA A 64 -7.78 12.66 -11.87
C ALA A 64 -6.79 11.51 -12.12
N LEU A 65 -5.50 11.82 -12.28
CA LEU A 65 -4.45 10.80 -12.44
C LEU A 65 -4.30 9.96 -11.16
N PHE A 66 -4.33 10.59 -9.99
CA PHE A 66 -4.32 9.86 -8.71
C PHE A 66 -5.50 8.91 -8.55
N GLU A 67 -6.69 9.27 -9.03
CA GLU A 67 -7.87 8.40 -9.02
C GLU A 67 -7.71 7.17 -9.94
N LEU A 68 -6.99 7.30 -11.06
CA LEU A 68 -6.63 6.15 -11.90
C LEU A 68 -5.64 5.21 -11.19
N LEU A 69 -4.75 5.78 -10.38
CA LEU A 69 -3.74 5.04 -9.64
C LEU A 69 -4.32 4.31 -8.42
N ALA A 70 -5.04 5.02 -7.55
CA ALA A 70 -5.32 4.55 -6.19
C ALA A 70 -6.82 4.37 -5.86
N CYS A 71 -7.73 4.60 -6.82
CA CYS A 71 -9.17 4.54 -6.57
C CYS A 71 -9.92 3.51 -7.43
N GLY A 72 -9.24 2.55 -8.06
CA GLY A 72 -9.92 1.46 -8.78
C GLY A 72 -10.66 1.89 -10.05
N ARG A 73 -10.41 3.10 -10.56
CA ARG A 73 -11.15 3.69 -11.69
C ARG A 73 -10.75 3.12 -13.04
N ARG A 74 -9.61 2.45 -13.12
CA ARG A 74 -9.08 1.84 -14.33
C ARG A 74 -9.02 0.33 -14.14
N ARG A 75 -9.62 -0.41 -15.07
CA ARG A 75 -9.37 -1.86 -15.15
C ARG A 75 -7.92 -2.06 -15.57
N MET A 76 -7.22 -2.96 -14.90
CA MET A 76 -5.86 -3.35 -15.29
C MET A 76 -5.87 -3.76 -16.77
N PRO A 77 -4.86 -3.36 -17.57
CA PRO A 77 -4.90 -3.52 -19.03
C PRO A 77 -4.67 -4.98 -19.44
N PHE A 78 -4.30 -5.83 -18.50
CA PHE A 78 -4.06 -7.25 -18.68
C PHE A 78 -5.14 -7.99 -17.89
N GLY A 79 -5.85 -8.92 -18.54
CA GLY A 79 -6.99 -9.65 -17.98
C GLY A 79 -6.60 -10.64 -16.90
N TYR A 80 -6.12 -10.12 -15.77
CA TYR A 80 -5.66 -10.89 -14.62
C TYR A 80 -6.78 -11.79 -14.11
N ARG A 81 -6.44 -13.06 -13.94
CA ARG A 81 -7.33 -14.09 -13.41
C ARG A 81 -7.15 -14.20 -11.91
N PRO A 82 -8.20 -14.60 -11.17
CA PRO A 82 -8.05 -14.91 -9.77
C PRO A 82 -6.97 -16.01 -9.57
N GLY A 83 -5.99 -15.78 -8.69
CA GLY A 83 -4.85 -16.64 -8.38
C GLY A 83 -3.49 -16.22 -8.95
N GLU A 84 -3.40 -15.10 -9.67
CA GLU A 84 -2.11 -14.54 -10.13
C GLU A 84 -1.54 -13.54 -9.10
N PRO A 85 -0.21 -13.33 -9.01
CA PRO A 85 0.46 -12.49 -7.99
C PRO A 85 0.15 -10.99 -8.07
N TYR A 86 -0.85 -10.62 -8.89
CA TYR A 86 -1.28 -9.26 -9.17
C TYR A 86 -2.72 -8.97 -8.69
N GLU A 87 -3.32 -9.85 -7.89
CA GLU A 87 -4.67 -9.66 -7.34
C GLU A 87 -4.80 -8.42 -6.43
N ASP A 88 -3.72 -7.99 -5.79
CA ASP A 88 -3.77 -6.91 -4.81
C ASP A 88 -3.62 -5.50 -5.42
N TYR A 89 -3.40 -5.38 -6.74
CA TYR A 89 -3.28 -4.08 -7.40
C TYR A 89 -4.64 -3.45 -7.74
N ILE A 90 -4.81 -2.18 -7.37
CA ILE A 90 -6.04 -1.41 -7.59
C ILE A 90 -5.94 -0.35 -8.68
N GLY A 91 -4.74 -0.07 -9.19
CA GLY A 91 -4.59 0.85 -10.29
C GLY A 91 -3.15 1.12 -10.64
N TYR A 92 -2.98 1.90 -11.71
CA TYR A 92 -1.68 2.15 -12.30
C TYR A 92 -1.65 3.45 -13.10
N LEU A 93 -0.44 3.95 -13.31
CA LEU A 93 -0.13 4.99 -14.28
C LEU A 93 0.95 4.48 -15.23
N THR A 94 0.80 4.78 -16.52
CA THR A 94 1.87 4.59 -17.50
C THR A 94 3.00 5.61 -17.28
N PRO A 95 4.21 5.40 -17.82
CA PRO A 95 5.28 6.40 -17.75
C PRO A 95 4.86 7.79 -18.23
N ASP A 96 4.07 7.88 -19.31
CA ASP A 96 3.54 9.14 -19.83
C ASP A 96 2.60 9.83 -18.83
N GLU A 97 1.74 9.05 -18.17
CA GLU A 97 0.81 9.55 -17.16
C GLU A 97 1.57 9.96 -15.88
N THR A 98 2.61 9.22 -15.49
CA THR A 98 3.52 9.59 -14.39
C THR A 98 4.21 10.92 -14.68
N ARG A 99 4.71 11.13 -15.92
CA ARG A 99 5.30 12.41 -16.34
C ARG A 99 4.30 13.57 -16.29
N GLN A 100 3.07 13.32 -16.74
CA GLN A 100 2.00 14.32 -16.64
C GLN A 100 1.66 14.65 -15.18
N LEU A 101 1.63 13.65 -14.30
CA LEU A 101 1.42 13.83 -12.87
C LEU A 101 2.55 14.65 -12.26
N ALA A 102 3.81 14.33 -12.55
CA ALA A 102 4.98 15.07 -12.08
C ALA A 102 4.95 16.54 -12.54
N SER A 103 4.60 16.80 -13.81
CA SER A 103 4.44 18.16 -14.32
C SER A 103 3.33 18.93 -13.58
N CYS A 104 2.23 18.28 -13.20
CA CYS A 104 1.19 18.93 -12.40
C CYS A 104 1.65 19.27 -10.97
N LEU A 105 2.68 18.59 -10.47
CA LEU A 105 3.17 18.67 -9.10
C LEU A 105 4.51 19.37 -8.97
N GLU A 106 5.02 19.98 -10.05
CA GLU A 106 6.36 20.60 -10.10
C GLU A 106 6.60 21.64 -8.98
N HIS A 107 5.55 22.38 -8.61
CA HIS A 107 5.61 23.41 -7.57
C HIS A 107 4.82 23.04 -6.31
N ALA A 108 4.32 21.80 -6.22
CA ALA A 108 3.59 21.34 -5.05
C ALA A 108 4.53 21.25 -3.85
N GLN A 109 4.13 21.86 -2.73
CA GLN A 109 4.82 21.71 -1.45
C GLN A 109 3.99 20.81 -0.53
N PRO A 110 4.57 19.71 -0.01
CA PRO A 110 3.85 18.86 0.90
C PRO A 110 3.58 19.61 2.22
N PRO A 111 2.42 19.40 2.87
CA PRO A 111 2.18 19.93 4.21
C PRO A 111 3.20 19.37 5.21
N ASP A 112 3.51 20.17 6.23
CA ASP A 112 4.33 19.72 7.35
C ASP A 112 3.68 18.50 8.05
N PRO A 113 4.39 17.38 8.27
CA PRO A 113 3.82 16.19 8.88
C PRO A 113 3.26 16.42 10.29
N ALA A 114 3.89 17.28 11.10
CA ALA A 114 3.37 17.59 12.43
C ALA A 114 2.03 18.34 12.35
N ARG A 115 1.93 19.30 11.43
CA ARG A 115 0.68 20.00 11.13
C ARG A 115 -0.41 19.08 10.59
N ALA A 116 -0.07 18.13 9.70
CA ALA A 116 -1.03 17.16 9.16
C ALA A 116 -1.63 16.27 10.27
N ARG A 117 -0.79 15.76 11.18
CA ARG A 117 -1.26 14.98 12.35
C ARG A 117 -2.17 15.79 13.27
N GLN A 118 -1.85 17.06 13.50
CA GLN A 118 -2.68 17.96 14.30
C GLN A 118 -4.04 18.22 13.63
N ASP A 119 -4.06 18.48 12.33
CA ASP A 119 -5.31 18.68 11.57
C ASP A 119 -6.19 17.42 11.61
N TYR A 120 -5.61 16.23 11.45
CA TYR A 120 -6.37 14.99 11.59
C TYR A 120 -6.94 14.79 13.00
N ALA A 121 -6.18 15.11 14.05
CA ALA A 121 -6.69 15.06 15.42
C ALA A 121 -7.87 16.02 15.64
N LEU A 122 -7.78 17.24 15.11
CA LEU A 122 -8.88 18.23 15.16
C LEU A 122 -10.11 17.74 14.39
N PHE A 123 -9.92 17.19 13.19
CA PHE A 123 -10.99 16.58 12.41
C PHE A 123 -11.72 15.49 13.22
N ARG A 124 -10.99 14.60 13.90
CA ARG A 124 -11.58 13.54 14.74
C ARG A 124 -12.40 14.07 15.91
N LEU A 125 -12.02 15.23 16.48
CA LEU A 125 -12.81 15.90 17.51
C LEU A 125 -14.07 16.55 16.92
N GLN A 126 -13.95 17.17 15.75
CA GLN A 126 -15.06 17.82 15.04
C GLN A 126 -16.13 16.81 14.58
N GLN A 127 -15.74 15.59 14.18
CA GLN A 127 -16.70 14.53 13.83
C GLN A 127 -17.62 14.13 15.00
N ARG A 128 -17.29 14.49 16.25
CA ARG A 128 -18.14 14.26 17.43
C ARG A 128 -19.18 15.37 17.65
N SER A 129 -19.11 16.47 16.91
CA SER A 129 -20.00 17.63 17.02
C SER A 129 -20.57 18.02 15.65
N VAL A 130 -21.90 18.09 15.55
CA VAL A 130 -22.60 18.35 14.27
C VAL A 130 -22.36 19.76 13.72
N GLN A 131 -21.89 20.71 14.54
CA GLN A 131 -21.86 22.12 14.18
C GLN A 131 -20.72 22.53 13.23
N ASN A 132 -19.73 21.67 12.95
CA ASN A 132 -18.62 21.97 12.02
C ASN A 132 -18.11 20.68 11.34
N ALA A 133 -19.01 19.92 10.72
CA ALA A 133 -18.62 18.69 10.02
C ALA A 133 -17.84 19.02 8.75
N ARG A 134 -16.54 18.70 8.75
CA ARG A 134 -15.67 18.68 7.57
C ARG A 134 -15.72 17.31 6.90
N THR A 135 -15.42 17.23 5.61
CA THR A 135 -15.23 15.94 4.92
C THR A 135 -13.79 15.44 5.09
N ILE A 136 -13.58 14.13 4.94
CA ILE A 136 -12.26 13.52 5.17
C ILE A 136 -11.20 13.97 4.16
N ASP A 137 -11.61 14.32 2.95
CA ASP A 137 -10.72 14.85 1.90
C ASP A 137 -10.27 16.30 2.16
N GLU A 138 -10.87 17.00 3.12
CA GLU A 138 -10.39 18.31 3.57
C GLU A 138 -9.21 18.21 4.55
N VAL A 139 -8.86 17.01 5.02
CA VAL A 139 -7.75 16.81 5.97
C VAL A 139 -6.41 16.84 5.23
N LEU A 140 -5.42 17.49 5.83
CA LEU A 140 -4.07 17.53 5.28
C LEU A 140 -3.42 16.13 5.21
N PRO A 141 -2.83 15.74 4.05
CA PRO A 141 -2.19 14.44 3.90
C PRO A 141 -0.81 14.37 4.55
N GLU A 142 -0.63 13.47 5.52
CA GLU A 142 0.67 13.22 6.17
C GLU A 142 1.72 12.65 5.19
N HIS A 143 1.29 11.83 4.23
CA HIS A 143 2.18 11.11 3.30
C HIS A 143 2.41 11.83 1.96
N ALA A 144 2.04 13.10 1.85
CA ALA A 144 2.22 13.87 0.62
C ALA A 144 3.69 14.00 0.20
N ALA A 145 4.62 14.12 1.15
CA ALA A 145 6.04 14.18 0.84
C ALA A 145 6.53 12.88 0.17
N SER A 146 6.16 11.72 0.73
CA SER A 146 6.47 10.40 0.16
C SER A 146 5.86 10.24 -1.23
N PHE A 147 4.60 10.65 -1.41
CA PHE A 147 3.93 10.60 -2.71
C PHE A 147 4.67 11.44 -3.77
N LEU A 148 5.04 12.68 -3.45
CA LEU A 148 5.81 13.53 -4.37
C LEU A 148 7.15 12.91 -4.73
N GLN A 149 7.86 12.36 -3.75
CA GLN A 149 9.15 11.70 -3.98
C GLN A 149 9.01 10.50 -4.92
N ILE A 150 7.99 9.66 -4.74
CA ILE A 150 7.72 8.50 -5.61
C ILE A 150 7.48 8.96 -7.05
N VAL A 151 6.61 9.97 -7.24
CA VAL A 151 6.29 10.49 -8.57
C VAL A 151 7.53 11.05 -9.27
N GLN A 152 8.38 11.78 -8.54
CA GLN A 152 9.63 12.33 -9.06
C GLN A 152 10.61 11.22 -9.44
N GLN A 153 10.81 10.23 -8.56
CA GLN A 153 11.69 9.10 -8.82
C GLN A 153 11.22 8.29 -10.04
N ALA A 154 9.94 7.92 -10.09
CA ALA A 154 9.39 7.19 -11.23
C ALA A 154 9.54 7.97 -12.54
N THR A 155 9.34 9.29 -12.50
CA THR A 155 9.55 10.17 -13.67
C THR A 155 11.01 10.22 -14.10
N GLN A 156 11.96 10.27 -13.16
CA GLN A 156 13.39 10.31 -13.45
C GLN A 156 13.87 9.07 -14.20
N TYR A 157 13.26 7.91 -13.94
CA TYR A 157 13.62 6.63 -14.55
C TYR A 157 12.66 6.19 -15.67
N ASP A 158 11.73 7.05 -16.10
CA ASP A 158 10.70 6.76 -17.12
C ASP A 158 9.85 5.52 -16.79
N LEU A 159 9.42 5.43 -15.52
CA LEU A 159 8.64 4.31 -14.98
C LEU A 159 7.16 4.67 -14.79
N GLY A 160 6.32 3.64 -14.93
CA GLY A 160 4.93 3.69 -14.48
C GLY A 160 4.83 3.53 -12.96
N LEU A 161 3.63 3.76 -12.42
CA LEU A 161 3.30 3.51 -11.03
C LEU A 161 2.25 2.41 -10.92
N LEU A 162 2.38 1.56 -9.91
CA LEU A 162 1.39 0.57 -9.51
C LEU A 162 0.96 0.86 -8.07
N CYS A 163 -0.31 0.68 -7.76
CA CYS A 163 -0.83 0.82 -6.41
C CYS A 163 -1.53 -0.48 -6.01
N SER A 164 -1.19 -1.00 -4.84
CA SER A 164 -1.82 -2.17 -4.23
C SER A 164 -2.55 -1.81 -2.92
N ILE A 165 -3.46 -2.69 -2.48
CA ILE A 165 -4.17 -2.60 -1.19
C ILE A 165 -3.29 -3.14 -0.06
#